data_AF-A0A7I7X1X7-F1
#
_entry.id   AF-A0A7I7X1X7-F1
#
_cell.length_a   1.000
_cell.length_b   1.000
_cell.length_c   1.000
_cell.angle_alpha   90.00
_cell.angle_beta   90.00
_cell.angle_gamma   90.00
#
_symmetry.space_group_name_H-M   'P 1'
#
loop_
_entity.id
_entity.type
_entity.pdbx_description
1 polymer ?
#
loop_
_entity_poly.entity_id
_entity_poly.type
_entity_poly.pdbx_seq_one_letter_code
_entity_poly.pdbx_strand_id
1 'polypeptide(L)'
;MCNTSECEHSRLIDPRRSMCLCDVGAPDYIVAVVIDANGDQTLWLARADLVGCDNVDHGDEQPAHEKLGRLPRAIRERIWGDELRCGRPRSNGKLCKHRVKEPGQSCGTHCDDGVST
;
A
#
# COMPACT_ATOMS: atom_id res chain seq x y z
N MET A 1 36.65 21.24 -19.91
CA MET A 1 35.78 20.24 -20.55
C MET A 1 35.39 19.25 -19.47
N CYS A 2 34.19 19.37 -18.92
CA CYS A 2 33.68 18.43 -17.91
C CYS A 2 32.97 17.28 -18.62
N ASN A 3 33.31 16.04 -18.26
CA ASN A 3 32.73 14.83 -18.82
C ASN A 3 31.24 14.74 -18.49
N THR A 4 30.42 14.62 -19.53
CA THR A 4 28.97 14.44 -19.51
C THR A 4 28.59 12.99 -19.19
N SER A 5 28.89 12.51 -17.98
CA SER A 5 28.56 11.12 -17.59
C SER A 5 27.94 10.96 -16.21
N GLU A 6 28.12 11.96 -15.33
CA GLU A 6 27.67 12.05 -13.92
C GLU A 6 26.37 12.85 -13.69
N CYS A 7 25.35 12.85 -14.57
CA CYS A 7 24.05 13.42 -14.19
C CYS A 7 23.30 12.37 -13.35
N GLU A 8 23.73 12.18 -12.10
CA GLU A 8 22.96 11.42 -11.12
C GLU A 8 21.54 11.96 -11.10
N HIS A 9 20.56 11.08 -11.33
CA HIS A 9 19.15 11.42 -11.49
C HIS A 9 18.59 11.96 -10.16
N SER A 10 18.78 13.25 -9.88
CA SER A 10 18.31 13.89 -8.66
C SER A 10 16.77 13.95 -8.69
N ARG A 11 16.12 13.15 -7.86
CA ARG A 11 14.69 13.23 -7.60
C ARG A 11 14.43 14.34 -6.57
N LEU A 12 13.48 15.23 -6.86
CA LEU A 12 13.14 16.36 -6.00
C LEU A 12 11.78 16.15 -5.35
N ILE A 13 11.66 16.46 -4.05
CA ILE A 13 10.38 16.46 -3.35
C ILE A 13 9.75 17.85 -3.46
N ASP A 14 8.48 17.93 -3.88
CA ASP A 14 7.68 19.16 -3.82
C ASP A 14 6.91 19.23 -2.49
N PRO A 15 7.40 19.98 -1.49
CA PRO A 15 6.77 20.03 -0.17
C PRO A 15 5.41 20.73 -0.19
N ARG A 16 5.11 21.58 -1.19
CA ARG A 16 3.83 22.31 -1.27
C ARG A 16 2.70 21.40 -1.73
N ARG A 17 3.03 20.36 -2.48
CA ARG A 17 2.08 19.38 -3.01
C ARG A 17 2.09 18.06 -2.23
N SER A 18 2.97 17.93 -1.25
CA SER A 18 3.04 16.81 -0.32
C SER A 18 2.07 16.99 0.85
N MET A 19 1.64 15.90 1.48
CA MET A 19 0.61 15.94 2.54
C MET A 19 0.93 14.96 3.67
N CYS A 20 0.66 15.33 4.93
CA CYS A 20 0.78 14.38 6.05
C CYS A 20 -0.36 13.36 6.03
N LEU A 21 -0.09 12.16 6.54
CA LEU A 21 -1.06 11.08 6.70
C LEU A 21 -1.64 11.00 8.12
N CYS A 22 -1.73 12.15 8.78
CA CYS A 22 -2.20 12.26 10.16
C CYS A 22 -3.66 11.80 10.31
N ASP A 23 -4.50 12.07 9.31
CA ASP A 23 -5.94 11.76 9.26
C ASP A 23 -6.23 10.26 9.08
N VAL A 24 -5.28 9.52 8.49
CA VAL A 24 -5.34 8.05 8.33
C VAL A 24 -4.55 7.30 9.41
N GLY A 25 -4.13 7.98 10.48
CA GLY A 25 -3.47 7.39 11.65
C GLY A 25 -1.99 7.07 11.45
N ALA A 26 -1.33 7.70 10.48
CA ALA A 26 0.11 7.58 10.23
C ALA A 26 0.81 8.96 10.35
N PRO A 27 0.85 9.55 11.55
CA PRO A 27 1.29 10.95 11.75
C PRO A 27 2.77 11.20 11.41
N ASP A 28 3.61 10.15 11.43
CA ASP A 28 5.03 10.24 11.11
C ASP A 28 5.32 10.09 9.61
N TYR A 29 4.27 9.92 8.80
CA TYR A 29 4.38 9.69 7.36
C TYR A 29 3.76 10.81 6.54
N ILE A 30 4.34 11.02 5.37
CA ILE A 30 3.83 11.90 4.32
C ILE A 30 3.65 11.14 3.01
N VAL A 31 2.71 11.60 2.20
CA VAL A 31 2.73 11.34 0.76
C VAL A 31 3.55 12.46 0.12
N ALA A 32 4.74 12.12 -0.34
CA ALA A 32 5.66 13.02 -1.01
C ALA A 32 5.41 13.04 -2.52
N VAL A 33 5.25 14.22 -3.10
CA VAL A 33 5.26 14.39 -4.57
C VAL A 33 6.71 14.46 -5.02
N VAL A 34 7.14 13.45 -5.76
CA VAL A 34 8.52 13.33 -6.25
C VAL A 34 8.54 13.61 -7.74
N ILE A 35 9.43 14.53 -8.14
CA ILE A 35 9.62 14.97 -9.52
C ILE A 35 11.00 14.48 -9.96
N ASP A 36 11.07 13.78 -11.09
CA ASP A 36 12.33 13.34 -11.67
C ASP A 36 12.94 14.38 -12.64
N ALA A 37 14.08 14.04 -13.24
CA ALA A 37 14.78 14.91 -14.19
C ALA A 37 13.98 15.21 -15.48
N ASN A 38 13.00 14.37 -15.82
CA ASN A 38 12.12 14.56 -16.97
C ASN A 38 10.88 15.41 -16.62
N GLY A 39 10.68 15.70 -15.33
CA GLY A 39 9.49 16.36 -14.80
C GLY A 39 8.34 15.39 -14.52
N ASP A 40 8.56 14.09 -14.63
CA ASP A 40 7.56 13.07 -14.33
C ASP A 40 7.32 13.00 -12.82
N GLN A 41 6.05 12.79 -12.45
CA GLN A 41 5.61 12.85 -11.06
C GLN A 41 5.23 11.47 -10.56
N THR A 42 5.79 11.11 -9.40
CA THR A 42 5.44 9.89 -8.67
C THR A 42 5.09 10.27 -7.23
N LEU A 43 4.19 9.51 -6.61
CA LEU A 43 3.86 9.65 -5.19
C LEU A 43 4.65 8.63 -4.39
N TRP A 44 5.42 9.11 -3.42
CA TRP A 44 6.18 8.26 -2.50
C TRP A 44 5.58 8.32 -1.10
N LEU A 45 5.54 7.18 -0.42
CA LEU A 45 5.26 7.13 1.01
C LEU A 45 6.59 7.29 1.76
N ALA A 46 6.76 8.39 2.47
CA ALA A 46 8.01 8.70 3.16
C ALA A 46 7.75 9.01 4.64
N ARG A 47 8.75 8.74 5.49
CA ARG A 47 8.77 9.26 6.85
C ARG A 47 9.12 10.74 6.84
N ALA A 48 8.35 11.55 7.55
CA ALA A 48 8.50 13.00 7.56
C ALA A 48 9.89 13.45 8.08
N ASP A 49 10.42 12.75 9.09
CA ASP A 49 11.67 13.07 9.76
C ASP A 49 12.93 12.70 8.98
N LEU A 50 12.80 11.93 7.90
CA LEU A 50 13.91 11.48 7.06
C LEU A 50 14.01 12.23 5.73
N VAL A 51 13.07 13.13 5.44
CA VAL A 51 13.08 13.94 4.23
C VAL A 51 14.27 14.90 4.26
N GLY A 52 15.11 14.83 3.24
CA GLY A 52 16.30 15.69 3.13
C GLY A 52 17.50 15.23 3.95
N CYS A 53 17.43 14.05 4.57
CA CYS A 53 18.59 13.41 5.16
C CYS A 53 19.36 12.60 4.12
N ASP A 54 20.68 12.76 4.09
CA ASP A 54 21.57 11.93 3.27
C ASP A 54 21.77 10.54 3.93
N ASN A 55 22.02 9.51 3.13
CA ASN A 55 22.27 8.12 3.57
C ASN A 55 21.12 7.42 4.32
N VAL A 56 19.88 7.73 3.98
CA VAL A 56 18.70 7.02 4.52
C VAL A 56 18.43 5.78 3.68
N ASP A 57 18.08 4.67 4.35
CA ASP A 57 17.51 3.51 3.67
C ASP A 57 16.16 3.90 3.04
N HIS A 58 16.15 4.04 1.71
CA HIS A 58 14.97 4.40 0.93
C HIS A 58 14.00 3.22 0.73
N GLY A 59 14.32 2.05 1.29
CA GLY A 59 13.58 0.82 1.08
C GLY A 59 13.85 0.22 -0.31
N ASP A 60 12.98 -0.71 -0.70
CA ASP A 60 13.06 -1.37 -2.00
C ASP A 60 12.60 -0.40 -3.12
N GLU A 61 13.35 -0.30 -4.21
CA GLU A 61 13.00 0.52 -5.38
C GLU A 61 11.81 -0.04 -6.15
N GLN A 62 11.55 -1.34 -6.02
CA GLN A 62 10.41 -2.03 -6.61
C GLN A 62 9.63 -2.76 -5.53
N PRO A 63 9.05 -2.02 -4.57
CA PRO A 63 8.32 -2.66 -3.49
C PRO A 63 7.14 -3.39 -4.13
N ALA A 64 6.93 -4.65 -3.76
CA ALA A 64 5.76 -5.41 -4.22
C ALA A 64 4.49 -4.75 -3.64
N HIS A 65 3.95 -3.77 -4.38
CA HIS A 65 2.81 -2.93 -3.96
C HIS A 65 1.55 -3.77 -3.71
N GLU A 66 1.47 -4.95 -4.32
CA GLU A 66 0.46 -5.96 -4.03
C GLU A 66 1.14 -7.25 -3.59
N LYS A 67 1.33 -7.43 -2.27
CA LYS A 67 1.46 -8.78 -1.73
C LYS A 67 0.07 -9.40 -1.70
N LEU A 68 -0.33 -9.97 -2.83
CA LEU A 68 -1.53 -10.79 -2.98
C LEU A 68 -1.34 -12.07 -2.16
N GLY A 69 -1.68 -11.99 -0.89
CA GLY A 69 -1.44 -13.05 0.06
C GLY A 69 -2.16 -12.80 1.35
N ARG A 70 -2.27 -13.86 2.15
CA ARG A 70 -2.88 -13.75 3.47
C ARG A 70 -2.05 -12.80 4.33
N LEU A 71 -2.68 -11.80 4.96
CA LEU A 71 -2.00 -10.91 5.92
C LEU A 71 -1.26 -11.74 6.99
N PRO A 72 -0.16 -11.24 7.58
CA PRO A 72 0.54 -11.93 8.67
C PRO A 72 -0.41 -12.29 9.83
N ARG A 73 -0.19 -13.44 10.48
CA ARG A 73 -1.09 -13.96 11.53
C ARG A 73 -1.39 -12.93 12.62
N ALA A 74 -0.35 -12.27 13.14
CA ALA A 74 -0.49 -11.25 14.18
C ALA A 74 -1.41 -10.09 13.77
N ILE A 75 -1.35 -9.67 12.51
CA ILE A 75 -2.24 -8.63 11.98
C ILE A 75 -3.66 -9.16 11.82
N ARG A 76 -3.83 -10.38 11.31
CA ARG A 76 -5.16 -11.00 11.15
C ARG A 76 -5.87 -11.18 12.49
N GLU A 77 -5.16 -11.68 13.49
CA GLU A 77 -5.66 -11.83 14.86
C GLU A 77 -6.18 -10.50 15.42
N ARG A 78 -5.46 -9.39 15.18
CA ARG A 78 -5.86 -8.05 15.64
C ARG A 78 -7.16 -7.55 15.01
N ILE A 79 -7.38 -7.80 13.72
CA ILE A 79 -8.50 -7.17 12.99
C ILE A 79 -9.74 -8.08 12.95
N TRP A 80 -9.57 -9.37 12.63
CA TRP A 80 -10.70 -10.27 12.35
C TRP A 80 -10.56 -11.70 12.92
N GLY A 81 -9.43 -12.02 13.55
CA GLY A 81 -9.06 -13.39 13.95
C GLY A 81 -8.33 -14.19 12.86
N ASP A 82 -7.86 -15.39 13.20
CA ASP A 82 -7.16 -16.28 12.24
C ASP A 82 -8.11 -17.03 11.30
N GLU A 83 -9.42 -16.93 11.50
CA GLU A 83 -10.37 -17.74 10.74
C GLU A 83 -10.81 -17.03 9.45
N LEU A 84 -10.81 -17.75 8.33
CA LEU A 84 -11.28 -17.21 7.05
C LEU A 84 -12.81 -17.05 7.05
N ARG A 85 -13.26 -15.95 6.43
CA ARG A 85 -14.66 -15.54 6.35
C ARG A 85 -15.01 -15.18 4.91
N CYS A 86 -16.24 -15.46 4.51
CA CYS A 86 -16.71 -15.17 3.15
C CYS A 86 -16.60 -13.69 2.76
N GLY A 87 -16.91 -12.76 3.68
CA GLY A 87 -16.76 -11.33 3.45
C GLY A 87 -17.75 -10.71 2.44
N ARG A 88 -18.48 -11.49 1.62
CA ARG A 88 -19.45 -10.97 0.65
C ARG A 88 -20.58 -10.16 1.32
N PRO A 89 -21.05 -9.07 0.69
CA PRO A 89 -22.14 -8.26 1.23
C PRO A 89 -23.44 -9.06 1.24
N ARG A 90 -24.16 -9.01 2.37
CA ARG A 90 -25.53 -9.53 2.48
C ARG A 90 -26.53 -8.48 1.99
N SER A 91 -27.78 -8.88 1.75
CA SER A 91 -28.89 -7.97 1.38
C SER A 91 -29.13 -6.83 2.38
N ASN A 92 -28.68 -6.98 3.62
CA ASN A 92 -28.75 -5.94 4.66
C ASN A 92 -27.48 -5.06 4.76
N GLY A 93 -26.59 -5.12 3.76
CA GLY A 93 -25.35 -4.33 3.70
C GLY A 93 -24.23 -4.80 4.63
N LYS A 94 -24.48 -5.77 5.53
CA LYS A 94 -23.43 -6.32 6.41
C LYS A 94 -22.61 -7.39 5.69
N LEU A 95 -21.32 -7.44 5.95
CA LEU A 95 -20.43 -8.47 5.40
C LEU A 95 -20.74 -9.86 5.99
N CYS A 96 -20.66 -10.89 5.15
CA CYS A 96 -20.90 -12.27 5.57
C CYS A 96 -19.78 -12.80 6.46
N LYS A 97 -20.16 -13.25 7.67
CA LYS A 97 -19.25 -13.85 8.65
C LYS A 97 -19.23 -15.39 8.63
N HIS A 98 -19.72 -16.03 7.59
CA HIS A 98 -19.66 -17.49 7.49
C HIS A 98 -18.22 -17.95 7.27
N ARG A 99 -17.83 -19.07 7.91
CA ARG A 99 -16.46 -19.61 7.78
C ARG A 99 -16.24 -20.18 6.39
N VAL A 100 -15.05 -20.00 5.84
CA VAL A 100 -14.64 -20.59 4.56
C VAL A 100 -13.28 -21.27 4.70
N LYS A 101 -12.93 -22.16 3.77
CA LYS A 101 -11.68 -22.93 3.83
C LYS A 101 -10.53 -22.21 3.12
N GLU A 102 -10.84 -21.44 2.08
CA GLU A 102 -9.85 -20.74 1.26
C GLU A 102 -10.12 -19.22 1.22
N PRO A 103 -9.08 -18.37 1.14
CA PRO A 103 -9.25 -16.93 0.95
C PRO A 103 -10.05 -16.64 -0.33
N GLY A 104 -11.02 -15.74 -0.27
CA GLY A 104 -11.87 -15.38 -1.42
C GLY A 104 -12.97 -16.38 -1.76
N GLN A 105 -12.97 -17.56 -1.15
CA GLN A 105 -14.01 -18.56 -1.35
C GLN A 105 -15.39 -18.03 -0.93
N SER A 106 -16.40 -18.37 -1.72
CA SER A 106 -17.79 -18.23 -1.36
C SER A 106 -18.19 -19.15 -0.20
N CYS A 107 -19.13 -18.71 0.63
CA CYS A 107 -19.83 -19.63 1.54
C CYS A 107 -21.02 -20.26 0.84
N GLY A 108 -21.54 -21.39 1.34
CA GLY A 108 -22.68 -22.09 0.72
C GLY A 108 -23.99 -21.28 0.65
N THR A 109 -24.10 -20.13 1.33
CA THR A 109 -25.24 -19.20 1.17
C THR A 109 -25.02 -18.13 0.10
N HIS A 110 -23.77 -17.99 -0.37
CA HIS A 110 -23.39 -17.13 -1.49
C HIS A 110 -22.80 -18.03 -2.57
N CYS A 111 -23.52 -19.07 -2.99
CA CYS A 111 -23.07 -19.94 -4.08
C CYS A 111 -22.64 -19.09 -5.29
N ASP A 112 -21.46 -19.41 -5.83
CA ASP A 112 -20.82 -18.65 -6.89
C ASP A 112 -21.67 -18.62 -8.18
N ASP A 113 -22.00 -17.41 -8.62
CA ASP A 113 -21.94 -17.10 -10.05
C ASP A 113 -20.46 -17.13 -10.42
N GLY A 114 -19.97 -18.27 -10.90
CA GLY A 114 -18.57 -18.46 -11.24
C GLY A 114 -18.09 -17.43 -12.25
N VAL A 115 -17.27 -16.49 -11.82
CA VAL A 115 -16.38 -15.74 -12.72
C VAL A 115 -15.01 -16.41 -12.64
N SER A 116 -14.85 -17.42 -13.49
CA SER A 116 -13.53 -17.88 -13.93
C SER A 116 -12.92 -16.77 -14.77
N THR A 117 -11.73 -16.30 -14.40
CA THR A 117 -10.82 -15.59 -15.33
C THR A 117 -9.61 -16.47 -15.54
#